data_AF-A0A0P9D4M9-F1
#
_entry.id   AF-A0A0P9D4M9-F1
#
_cell.length_a   1.000
_cell.length_b   1.000
_cell.length_c   1.000
_cell.angle_alpha   90.00
_cell.angle_beta   90.00
_cell.angle_gamma   90.00
#
_symmetry.space_group_name_H-M   'P 1'
#
loop_
_entity.id
_entity.type
_entity.pdbx_description
1 polymer ?
#
loop_
_entity_poly.entity_id
_entity_poly.type
_entity_poly.pdbx_seq_one_letter_code
_entity_poly.pdbx_strand_id
1 'polypeptide(L)'
;GGEGRAAELVVLAVLGALWGFAYGAIMNISFWPYATGPAAQYWAPGTSPADTLRRYLAFYVLTSLAWDAFGAFGNVLLIVLFGAPVLRALRRFRDRMGFAYQPDGALET
;
A
#
# COMPACT_ATOMS: atom_id res chain seq x y z
N GLY A 1 4.03 21.27 16.47
CA GLY A 1 3.00 20.41 17.07
C GLY A 1 3.32 18.96 16.80
N GLY A 2 3.45 18.14 17.83
CA GLY A 2 3.72 16.70 17.70
C GLY A 2 2.53 15.91 17.13
N GLU A 3 1.31 16.42 17.31
CA GLU A 3 0.06 15.76 16.93
C GLU A 3 -0.06 15.54 15.41
N GLY A 4 0.28 16.56 14.59
CA GLY A 4 0.26 16.41 13.13
C GLY A 4 1.27 15.40 12.59
N ARG A 5 2.40 15.22 13.30
CA ARG A 5 3.44 14.27 12.90
C ARG A 5 3.08 12.84 13.26
N ALA A 6 2.43 12.63 14.41
CA ALA A 6 1.90 11.32 14.78
C ALA A 6 0.76 10.89 13.84
N ALA A 7 -0.16 11.80 13.50
CA ALA A 7 -1.24 11.55 12.55
C ALA A 7 -0.70 11.16 11.16
N GLU A 8 0.30 11.87 10.64
CA GLU A 8 0.97 11.52 9.37
C GLU A 8 1.54 10.09 9.41
N LEU A 9 2.23 9.72 10.49
CA LEU A 9 2.82 8.38 10.62
C LEU A 9 1.75 7.29 10.68
N VAL A 10 0.65 7.52 11.40
CA VAL A 10 -0.47 6.58 11.46
C VAL A 10 -1.09 6.41 10.08
N VAL A 11 -1.34 7.49 9.34
CA VAL A 11 -1.88 7.42 7.99
C VAL A 11 -0.94 6.65 7.06
N LEU A 12 0.36 6.94 7.11
CA LEU A 12 1.34 6.21 6.30
C LEU A 12 1.37 4.73 6.66
N ALA A 13 1.36 4.38 7.95
CA ALA A 13 1.38 3.00 8.40
C ALA A 13 0.15 2.22 7.92
N VAL A 14 -1.04 2.82 8.05
CA VAL A 14 -2.29 2.24 7.54
C VAL A 14 -2.24 2.08 6.02
N LEU A 15 -1.78 3.10 5.30
CA LEU A 15 -1.67 3.04 3.85
C LEU A 15 -0.66 1.98 3.39
N GLY A 16 0.47 1.83 4.10
CA GLY A 16 1.46 0.80 3.84
C GLY A 16 0.95 -0.61 4.12
N ALA A 17 0.15 -0.79 5.17
CA ALA A 17 -0.52 -2.06 5.45
C ALA A 17 -1.53 -2.41 4.33
N LEU A 18 -2.38 -1.46 3.94
CA LEU A 18 -3.35 -1.64 2.86
C LEU A 18 -2.68 -2.00 1.53
N TRP A 19 -1.57 -1.33 1.19
CA TRP A 19 -0.80 -1.66 -0.01
C TRP A 19 -0.12 -3.01 0.05
N GLY A 20 0.30 -3.47 1.24
CA GLY A 20 0.82 -4.83 1.45
C GLY A 20 -0.19 -5.90 1.04
N PHE A 21 -1.43 -5.76 1.52
CA PHE A 21 -2.53 -6.65 1.14
C PHE A 21 -2.94 -6.48 -0.33
N ALA A 22 -3.03 -5.25 -0.84
CA ALA A 22 -3.42 -5.01 -2.22
C ALA A 22 -2.41 -5.60 -3.21
N TYR A 23 -1.11 -5.46 -2.94
CA TYR A 23 -0.07 -6.03 -3.77
C TYR A 23 -0.15 -7.56 -3.83
N GLY A 24 -0.28 -8.21 -2.67
CA GLY A 24 -0.41 -9.68 -2.60
C GLY A 24 -1.69 -10.21 -3.26
N ALA A 25 -2.80 -9.49 -3.13
CA ALA A 25 -4.04 -9.81 -3.83
C ALA A 25 -3.89 -9.66 -5.36
N ILE A 26 -3.28 -8.57 -5.84
CA ILE A 26 -3.07 -8.37 -7.29
C ILE A 26 -2.13 -9.45 -7.85
N MET A 27 -1.06 -9.76 -7.13
CA MET A 27 -0.13 -10.82 -7.53
C MET A 27 -0.79 -12.20 -7.51
N ASN A 28 -1.70 -12.48 -6.58
CA ASN A 28 -2.42 -13.75 -6.61
C ASN A 28 -3.33 -13.89 -7.83
N ILE A 29 -3.98 -12.82 -8.28
CA ILE A 29 -4.84 -12.86 -9.46
C ILE A 29 -4.05 -13.25 -10.71
N SER A 30 -2.78 -12.87 -10.83
CA SER A 30 -1.97 -13.20 -12.02
C SER A 30 -1.53 -14.67 -12.06
N PHE A 31 -1.40 -15.34 -10.92
CA PHE A 31 -0.99 -16.75 -10.85
C PHE A 31 -2.15 -17.73 -10.62
N TRP A 32 -3.26 -17.28 -10.04
CA TRP A 32 -4.43 -18.09 -9.69
C TRP A 32 -5.05 -18.87 -10.87
N PRO A 33 -5.18 -18.32 -12.09
CA PRO A 33 -5.73 -19.05 -13.24
C PRO A 33 -4.86 -20.22 -13.71
N TYR A 34 -3.56 -20.21 -13.38
CA TYR A 34 -2.57 -21.17 -13.84
C TYR A 34 -2.12 -22.15 -12.75
N ALA A 35 -2.53 -21.94 -11.51
CA ALA A 35 -2.20 -22.81 -10.40
C ALA A 35 -2.99 -24.14 -10.48
N THR A 36 -2.31 -25.26 -10.24
CA THR A 36 -2.87 -26.62 -10.35
C THR A 36 -3.30 -27.15 -8.98
N GLY A 37 -4.60 -27.27 -8.72
CA GLY A 37 -5.14 -27.84 -7.49
C GLY A 37 -6.61 -28.28 -7.61
N PRO A 38 -7.31 -28.55 -6.50
CA PRO A 38 -8.69 -29.09 -6.51
C PRO A 38 -9.66 -28.20 -7.28
N ALA A 39 -10.42 -28.77 -8.22
CA ALA A 39 -11.33 -28.06 -9.15
C ALA A 39 -12.33 -27.07 -8.51
N ALA A 40 -12.58 -27.18 -7.20
CA ALA A 40 -13.42 -26.25 -6.44
C ALA A 40 -12.76 -24.89 -6.14
N GLN A 41 -11.44 -24.77 -6.28
CA GLN A 41 -10.68 -23.54 -5.94
C GLN A 41 -10.24 -22.74 -7.17
N TYR A 42 -10.53 -23.23 -8.38
CA TYR A 42 -10.08 -22.64 -9.64
C TYR A 42 -11.25 -22.26 -10.53
N TRP A 43 -10.94 -21.43 -11.52
CA TRP A 43 -11.88 -21.02 -12.54
C TRP A 43 -12.36 -22.24 -13.34
N ALA A 44 -13.68 -22.40 -13.44
CA ALA A 44 -14.31 -23.43 -14.26
C ALA A 44 -15.09 -22.77 -15.41
N PRO A 45 -15.12 -23.38 -16.61
CA PRO A 45 -15.93 -22.89 -17.71
C PRO A 45 -17.41 -22.86 -17.30
N GLY A 46 -18.09 -21.72 -17.46
CA GLY A 46 -19.52 -21.56 -17.15
C GLY A 46 -19.86 -21.08 -15.75
N THR A 47 -18.88 -20.78 -14.88
CA THR A 47 -19.15 -20.23 -13.54
C THR A 47 -19.55 -18.75 -13.60
N SER A 48 -20.52 -18.34 -12.77
CA SER A 48 -20.89 -16.93 -12.66
C SER A 48 -19.72 -16.09 -12.13
N PRO A 49 -19.66 -14.77 -12.43
CA PRO A 49 -18.64 -13.88 -11.89
C PRO A 49 -18.60 -13.87 -10.34
N ALA A 50 -19.76 -14.00 -9.70
CA ALA A 50 -19.88 -14.01 -8.24
C ALA A 50 -19.31 -15.29 -7.61
N ASP A 51 -19.54 -16.45 -8.23
CA ASP A 51 -18.99 -17.73 -7.76
C ASP A 51 -17.47 -17.80 -7.95
N THR A 52 -16.98 -17.20 -9.05
CA THR A 52 -15.55 -17.05 -9.31
C THR A 52 -14.87 -16.23 -8.22
N LEU A 53 -15.50 -15.12 -7.79
CA LEU A 53 -14.98 -14.28 -6.70
C LEU A 53 -14.97 -15.01 -5.35
N ARG A 54 -16.01 -15.80 -5.04
CA ARG A 54 -16.04 -16.61 -3.81
C ARG A 54 -14.93 -17.65 -3.77
N ARG A 55 -14.67 -18.33 -4.88
CA ARG A 55 -13.58 -19.32 -4.99
C ARG A 55 -12.21 -18.66 -4.82
N TYR A 56 -12.01 -17.49 -5.43
CA TYR A 56 -10.79 -16.69 -5.26
C TYR A 56 -10.59 -16.24 -3.82
N LEU A 57 -11.63 -15.71 -3.15
CA LEU A 57 -11.54 -15.29 -1.76
C LEU A 57 -11.22 -16.46 -0.82
N ALA A 58 -11.82 -17.63 -1.03
CA ALA A 58 -11.52 -18.83 -0.25
C ALA A 58 -10.07 -19.28 -0.44
N PHE A 59 -9.55 -19.25 -1.67
CA PHE A 59 -8.13 -19.51 -1.95
C PHE A 59 -7.23 -18.49 -1.26
N TYR A 60 -7.48 -17.20 -1.46
CA TYR A 60 -6.69 -16.10 -0.90
C TYR A 60 -6.60 -16.15 0.63
N VAL A 61 -7.71 -16.41 1.32
CA VAL A 61 -7.75 -16.55 2.79
C VAL A 61 -6.91 -17.74 3.26
N LEU A 62 -6.98 -18.87 2.56
CA LEU A 62 -6.31 -20.09 2.98
C LEU A 62 -4.79 -20.07 2.73
N THR A 63 -4.35 -19.48 1.62
CA THR A 63 -2.96 -19.61 1.15
C THR A 63 -2.14 -18.33 1.31
N SER A 64 -2.77 -17.16 1.17
CA SER A 64 -2.02 -15.91 0.97
C SER A 64 -2.26 -14.86 2.04
N LEU A 65 -3.36 -14.93 2.78
CA LEU A 65 -3.66 -13.96 3.84
C LEU A 65 -2.55 -13.87 4.89
N ALA A 66 -1.97 -15.02 5.30
CA ALA A 66 -0.88 -15.05 6.27
C ALA A 66 0.41 -14.43 5.70
N TRP A 67 0.69 -14.67 4.43
CA TRP A 67 1.87 -14.13 3.74
C TRP A 67 1.74 -12.61 3.54
N ASP A 68 0.59 -12.17 3.07
CA ASP A 68 0.31 -10.75 2.85
C ASP A 68 0.22 -9.98 4.18
N ALA A 69 -0.26 -10.64 5.25
CA ALA A 69 -0.20 -10.08 6.60
C ALA A 69 1.24 -9.87 7.09
N PHE A 70 2.17 -10.77 6.76
CA PHE A 70 3.59 -10.59 7.08
C PHE A 70 4.18 -9.39 6.31
N GLY A 71 3.85 -9.26 5.01
CA GLY A 71 4.25 -8.10 4.21
C GLY A 71 3.67 -6.78 4.74
N ALA A 72 2.38 -6.77 5.07
CA ALA A 72 1.70 -5.61 5.66
C ALA A 72 2.30 -5.24 7.03
N PHE A 73 2.62 -6.22 7.87
CA PHE A 73 3.30 -6.01 9.14
C PHE A 73 4.70 -5.42 8.94
N GLY A 74 5.46 -5.92 7.96
CA GLY A 74 6.77 -5.39 7.59
C GLY A 74 6.69 -3.91 7.19
N ASN A 75 5.70 -3.53 6.37
CA ASN A 75 5.47 -2.13 5.99
C ASN A 75 5.17 -1.25 7.21
N VAL A 76 4.27 -1.68 8.10
CA VAL A 76 3.95 -0.95 9.33
C VAL A 76 5.21 -0.78 10.19
N LEU A 77 5.97 -1.86 10.39
CA LEU A 77 7.19 -1.84 11.20
C LEU A 77 8.22 -0.85 10.63
N LEU A 78 8.47 -0.90 9.32
CA LEU A 78 9.39 0.02 8.65
C LEU A 78 8.92 1.48 8.77
N ILE A 79 7.62 1.74 8.65
CA ILE A 79 7.08 3.10 8.75
C ILE A 79 7.16 3.63 10.17
N VAL A 80 6.90 2.80 11.18
CA VAL A 80 7.03 3.19 12.59
C VAL A 80 8.49 3.47 12.95
N LEU A 81 9.43 2.63 12.49
CA LEU A 81 10.85 2.78 12.80
C LEU A 81 11.51 3.94 12.02
N PHE A 82 11.19 4.08 10.73
CA PHE A 82 11.91 4.99 9.83
C PHE A 82 11.07 6.15 9.28
N GLY A 83 9.76 6.17 9.48
CA GLY A 83 8.90 7.22 8.92
C GLY A 83 9.25 8.61 9.44
N ALA A 84 9.52 8.74 10.74
CA ALA A 84 9.87 10.03 11.34
C ALA A 84 11.16 10.66 10.79
N PRO A 85 12.30 9.93 10.69
CA PRO A 85 13.52 10.47 10.07
C PRO A 85 13.37 10.68 8.56
N VAL A 86 12.69 9.80 7.83
CA VAL A 86 12.45 9.95 6.38
C VAL A 86 11.63 11.22 6.10
N LEU A 87 10.53 11.44 6.82
CA LEU A 87 9.73 12.66 6.69
C LEU A 87 10.53 13.93 7.03
N ARG A 88 11.52 13.84 7.93
CA ARG A 88 12.40 14.96 8.25
C ARG A 88 13.34 15.27 7.09
N ALA A 89 13.92 14.24 6.48
CA ALA A 89 14.80 14.38 5.32
C ALA A 89 14.04 14.96 4.12
N LEU A 90 12.83 14.46 3.84
CA LEU A 90 11.98 14.95 2.76
C LEU A 90 11.57 16.42 2.95
N ARG A 91 11.21 16.83 4.17
CA ARG A 91 10.92 18.24 4.47
C ARG A 91 12.13 19.13 4.25
N ARG A 92 13.31 18.71 4.73
CA ARG A 92 14.57 19.42 4.48
C ARG A 92 14.86 19.58 2.99
N PHE A 93 14.57 18.55 2.19
CA PHE A 93 14.77 18.59 0.75
C PHE A 93 13.77 19.53 0.07
N ARG A 94 12.49 19.47 0.45
CA ARG A 94 11.44 20.39 -0.01
C ARG A 94 11.81 21.84 0.26
N ASP A 95 12.29 22.15 1.45
CA ASP A 95 12.65 23.52 1.83
C ASP A 95 13.86 24.04 1.03
N ARG A 96 14.72 23.14 0.52
CA ARG A 96 15.86 23.50 -0.34
C ARG A 96 15.54 23.59 -1.82
N MET A 97 14.49 22.93 -2.28
CA MET A 97 14.06 22.96 -3.69
C MET A 97 12.87 23.87 -3.96
N GLY A 98 12.30 24.51 -2.93
CA GLY A 98 11.28 25.52 -3.07
C GLY A 98 11.86 26.81 -3.64
N PHE A 99 11.88 26.94 -4.96
CA PHE A 99 12.18 28.22 -5.61
C PHE A 99 10.96 29.12 -5.45
N ALA A 100 11.01 30.07 -4.53
CA ALA A 100 10.00 31.12 -4.43
C ALA A 100 10.30 32.16 -5.51
N TYR A 101 9.48 32.21 -6.55
CA TYR A 101 9.55 33.27 -7.55
C TYR A 101 9.17 34.59 -6.88
N GLN A 102 10.15 35.47 -6.70
CA GLN A 102 9.94 36.82 -6.21
C GLN A 102 9.88 37.74 -7.45
N PRO A 103 8.70 38.27 -7.82
CA PRO A 103 8.62 39.21 -8.93
C PRO A 103 9.35 40.51 -8.57
N ASP A 104 10.39 40.83 -9.34
CA ASP A 104 11.08 42.12 -9.29
C ASP A 104 10.10 43.22 -9.75
N GLY A 105 9.57 44.00 -8.81
CA GLY A 105 8.63 45.08 -9.12
C GLY A 105 7.78 45.60 -7.96
N ALA A 106 7.80 44.95 -6.79
CA ALA A 106 7.01 45.38 -5.64
C ALA A 106 7.56 46.62 -4.89
N LEU A 107 8.62 47.26 -5.39
CA LEU A 107 9.29 48.40 -4.71
C LEU A 107 9.21 49.74 -5.48
N GLU A 108 8.40 49.85 -6.53
CA GLU A 108 8.16 51.16 -7.18
C GLU A 108 6.75 51.67 -6.84
N THR A 109 6.61 52.22 -5.62
CA THR A 109 5.54 53.15 -5.23
C THR A 109 6.15 54.50 -4.89
#